data_AF-A0A348P156-F1
#
_entry.id   AF-A0A348P156-F1
#
_cell.length_a   1.000
_cell.length_b   1.000
_cell.length_c   1.000
_cell.angle_alpha   90.00
_cell.angle_beta   90.00
_cell.angle_gamma   90.00
#
_symmetry.space_group_name_H-M   'P 1'
#
loop_
_entity.id
_entity.type
_entity.pdbx_description
1 polymer ?
#
loop_
_entity_poly.entity_id
_entity_poly.type
_entity_poly.pdbx_seq_one_letter_code
_entity_poly.pdbx_strand_id
1 'polypeptide(L)' 'MDFTYKDIDIFCDVVDNFGDAGVTYRLARNLAEILPEVRIRLFTNGMNAFECLNPEIKGFELLPYDVLNENF' A
#
# COMPACT_ATOMS: atom_id res chain seq x y z
N MET A 1 -3.46 0.49 -23.91
CA MET A 1 -3.52 -0.93 -23.49
C MET A 1 -4.66 -1.02 -22.52
N ASP A 2 -5.65 -1.89 -22.74
CA ASP A 2 -6.66 -2.18 -21.72
C ASP A 2 -6.01 -3.08 -20.67
N PHE A 3 -5.65 -2.53 -19.50
CA PHE A 3 -5.24 -3.35 -18.37
C PHE A 3 -6.48 -4.01 -17.77
N THR A 4 -6.48 -5.35 -17.73
CA THR A 4 -7.61 -6.15 -17.21
C THR A 4 -7.73 -6.09 -15.68
N TYR A 5 -6.70 -5.56 -14.99
CA TYR A 5 -6.67 -5.47 -13.53
C TYR A 5 -7.09 -4.06 -13.10
N LYS A 6 -8.18 -3.95 -12.34
CA LYS A 6 -8.68 -2.67 -11.83
C LYS A 6 -8.12 -2.32 -10.45
N ASP A 7 -7.73 -3.34 -9.68
CA ASP A 7 -7.33 -3.21 -8.28
C ASP A 7 -6.12 -4.10 -7.99
N ILE A 8 -5.17 -3.58 -7.21
CA ILE A 8 -4.04 -4.31 -6.64
C ILE A 8 -4.02 -4.04 -5.13
N ASP A 9 -4.10 -5.12 -4.35
CA ASP A 9 -4.01 -5.08 -2.90
C ASP A 9 -2.67 -5.66 -2.43
N ILE A 10 -1.97 -4.90 -1.59
CA ILE A 10 -0.69 -5.26 -1.00
C ILE A 10 -0.90 -5.41 0.51
N PHE A 11 -0.52 -6.54 1.09
CA PHE A 11 -0.63 -6.78 2.53
C PHE A 11 0.77 -6.81 3.14
N CYS A 12 0.98 -6.00 4.18
CA CYS A 12 2.26 -5.90 4.89
C CYS A 12 2.07 -5.98 6.41
N ASP A 13 2.47 -7.10 6.99
CA ASP A 13 2.70 -7.23 8.43
C ASP A 13 4.08 -6.66 8.75
N VAL A 14 4.14 -5.56 9.51
CA VAL A 14 5.39 -4.96 9.94
C VAL A 14 5.92 -5.73 11.14
N VAL A 15 7.02 -6.45 10.96
CA VAL A 15 7.71 -7.16 12.04
C VAL A 15 8.93 -6.35 12.45
N ASP A 16 8.87 -5.76 13.66
CA ASP A 16 9.89 -5.07 14.49
C ASP A 16 10.97 -4.15 13.83
N ASN A 17 10.95 -4.01 12.51
CA ASN A 17 11.90 -3.30 11.67
C ASN A 17 11.16 -2.59 10.52
N PHE A 18 11.73 -1.48 10.03
CA PHE A 18 11.17 -0.70 8.92
C PHE A 18 11.39 -1.33 7.53
N GLY A 19 12.00 -2.52 7.47
CA GLY A 19 12.37 -3.19 6.21
C GLY A 19 11.17 -3.53 5.35
N ASP A 20 10.18 -4.22 5.94
CA ASP A 20 8.97 -4.65 5.24
C ASP A 20 8.13 -3.44 4.81
N ALA A 21 8.00 -2.45 5.69
CA ALA A 21 7.33 -1.18 5.40
C ALA A 21 7.99 -0.45 4.23
N GLY A 22 9.33 -0.36 4.22
CA GLY A 22 10.08 0.31 3.16
C GLY A 22 9.97 -0.39 1.80
N VAL A 23 10.00 -1.73 1.78
CA VAL A 23 9.86 -2.52 0.56
C VAL A 23 8.46 -2.37 -0.03
N THR A 24 7.43 -2.55 0.79
CA THR A 24 6.03 -2.49 0.33
C THR A 24 5.60 -1.08 -0.03
N TYR A 25 6.08 -0.04 0.68
CA TYR A 25 5.91 1.36 0.31
C TYR A 25 6.50 1.67 -1.08
N ARG A 26 7.77 1.30 -1.31
CA ARG A 26 8.43 1.53 -2.59
C ARG A 26 7.73 0.79 -3.73
N LEU A 27 7.26 -0.42 -3.47
CA LEU A 27 6.50 -1.22 -4.44
C LEU A 27 5.19 -0.52 -4.81
N ALA A 28 4.36 -0.16 -3.82
CA ALA A 28 3.07 0.49 -4.04
C ALA A 28 3.20 1.80 -4.80
N ARG A 29 4.18 2.64 -4.43
CA ARG A 29 4.46 3.90 -5.11
C ARG A 29 4.87 3.68 -6.58
N ASN A 30 5.81 2.78 -6.84
CA ASN A 30 6.25 2.53 -8.21
C ASN A 30 5.12 1.94 -9.07
N LEU A 31 4.28 1.05 -8.50
CA LEU A 31 3.11 0.51 -9.20
C LEU A 31 2.12 1.63 -9.56
N ALA A 32 1.84 2.55 -8.63
CA ALA A 32 0.99 3.70 -8.89
C ALA A 32 1.55 4.63 -9.99
N GLU A 33 2.87 4.76 -10.10
CA GLU A 33 3.52 5.54 -11.16
C GLU A 33 3.41 4.86 -12.54
N ILE A 34 3.56 3.53 -12.61
CA ILE A 34 3.55 2.80 -13.89
C ILE A 34 2.16 2.35 -14.34
N LEU A 35 1.17 2.32 -13.43
CA LEU A 35 -0.20 1.89 -13.67
C LEU A 35 -1.21 2.93 -13.14
N PRO A 36 -1.28 4.14 -13.72
CA PRO A 36 -2.09 5.23 -13.17
C PRO A 36 -3.61 4.97 -13.21
N GLU A 37 -4.07 4.04 -14.05
CA GLU A 37 -5.46 3.58 -14.14
C GLU A 37 -5.82 2.46 -13.15
N VAL A 38 -4.86 1.92 -12.40
CA VAL A 38 -5.08 0.82 -11.45
C VAL A 38 -5.13 1.35 -10.03
N ARG A 39 -6.17 0.95 -9.28
CA ARG A 39 -6.29 1.31 -7.87
C ARG A 39 -5.32 0.47 -7.05
N ILE A 40 -4.40 1.13 -6.34
CA ILE A 40 -3.42 0.46 -5.47
C ILE A 40 -3.79 0.70 -4.00
N ARG A 41 -3.94 -0.37 -3.23
CA ARG A 41 -4.18 -0.31 -1.77
C ARG A 41 -3.09 -1.09 -1.03
N LEU A 42 -2.53 -0.48 0.01
CA LEU A 42 -1.58 -1.12 0.92
C LEU A 42 -2.23 -1.24 2.30
N PHE A 43 -2.46 -2.47 2.72
CA PHE A 43 -3.00 -2.84 4.02
C PHE A 43 -1.85 -3.15 4.97
N THR A 44 -1.89 -2.64 6.20
CA THR A 44 -0.86 -2.93 7.20
C THR A 44 -1.37 -2.96 8.65
N ASN A 45 -0.69 -3.70 9.51
CA ASN A 45 -0.83 -3.64 10.96
C ASN A 45 0.03 -2.52 11.61
N GLY A 46 0.91 -1.88 10.83
CA GLY A 46 1.96 -0.99 11.32
C GLY A 46 1.92 0.41 10.71
N MET A 47 0.78 1.11 10.80
CA MET A 47 0.57 2.45 10.21
C MET A 47 1.70 3.44 10.53
N ASN A 48 2.17 3.45 11.78
CA ASN A 48 3.25 4.33 12.25
C ASN A 48 4.55 4.16 11.44
N ALA A 49 4.86 2.96 10.97
CA ALA A 49 6.07 2.70 10.19
C ALA A 49 6.04 3.40 8.83
N PHE A 50 4.86 3.60 8.26
CA PHE A 50 4.68 4.26 6.96
C PHE A 50 4.59 5.78 7.09
N GLU A 51 4.03 6.31 8.18
CA GLU A 51 4.03 7.75 8.48
C GLU A 51 5.45 8.33 8.56
N CYS A 52 6.41 7.54 9.09
CA CYS A 52 7.82 7.93 9.14
C CYS A 52 8.51 7.95 7.76
N LEU A 53 8.02 7.19 6.78
CA LEU A 53 8.67 7.04 5.47
C LEU A 53 8.33 8.21 4.53
N ASN A 54 7.10 8.73 4.58
CA ASN A 54 6.70 9.95 3.87
C ASN A 54 5.33 10.46 4.36
N PRO A 55 5.22 11.68 4.91
CA PRO A 55 3.94 12.20 5.41
C PRO A 55 2.93 12.50 4.30
N GLU A 56 3.37 12.66 3.05
CA GLU A 56 2.49 12.86 1.89
C GLU A 56 2.46 11.64 0.98
N ILE A 57 1.81 10.56 1.43
CA ILE A 57 1.54 9.40 0.59
C ILE A 57 0.68 9.84 -0.61
N LYS A 58 1.19 9.65 -1.83
CA LYS A 58 0.51 9.98 -3.09
C LYS A 58 0.55 8.78 -4.02
N GLY A 59 -0.55 8.54 -4.73
CA GLY A 59 -0.65 7.51 -5.77
C GLY A 59 -1.22 6.16 -5.32
N PHE A 60 -1.26 5.86 -4.02
CA PHE A 60 -1.89 4.64 -3.49
C PHE A 60 -2.57 4.93 -2.15
N GLU A 61 -3.52 4.08 -1.77
CA GLU A 61 -4.23 4.17 -0.49
C GLU A 61 -3.49 3.34 0.57
N LEU A 62 -3.17 3.96 1.72
CA LEU A 62 -2.66 3.26 2.89
C LEU A 62 -3.83 2.99 3.85
N LEU A 63 -4.03 1.73 4.23
CA LEU A 63 -5.18 1.28 5.01
C LEU A 63 -4.73 0.39 6.19
N PRO A 64 -5.33 0.53 7.37
CA PRO A 64 -5.08 -0.40 8.47
C PRO A 64 -5.77 -1.75 8.19
N TYR A 65 -5.29 -2.84 8.78
CA TYR A 65 -5.97 -4.15 8.65
C TYR A 65 -7.41 -4.15 9.17
N ASP A 66 -7.75 -3.28 10.11
CA ASP A 66 -9.10 -3.23 10.68
C ASP A 66 -10.20 -2.97 9.64
N VAL A 67 -9.89 -2.28 8.52
CA VAL A 67 -10.87 -2.01 7.44
C VAL A 67 -11.15 -3.22 6.55
N LEU A 68 -10.35 -4.29 6.65
CA LEU A 68 -10.59 -5.54 5.92
C LEU A 68 -11.85 -6.25 6.42
N ASN A 69 -12.19 -6.10 7.71
CA ASN A 69 -13.37 -6.71 8.30
C ASN A 69 -14.69 -6.08 7.83
N GLU A 70 -14.65 -4.94 7.13
CA GLU A 70 -15.84 -4.24 6.64
C GLU A 70 -16.15 -4.56 5.16
N ASN A 71 -15.26 -5.25 4.43
CA ASN A 71 -15.36 -5.39 2.97
C ASN A 71 -15.04 -6.80 2.41
N PHE A 72 -14.92 -7.81 3.28
CA PHE A 72 -14.81 -9.23 2.89
C PHE A 72 -15.85 -10.09 3.60
#